data_AF-E9ESU0-F1
#
_entry.id   AF-E9ESU0-F1
#
_cell.length_a   1.000
_cell.length_b   1.000
_cell.length_c   1.000
_cell.angle_alpha   90.00
_cell.angle_beta   90.00
_cell.angle_gamma   90.00
#
_symmetry.space_group_name_H-M   'P 1'
#
loop_
_entity.id
_entity.type
_entity.pdbx_description
1 polymer ?
#
loop_
_entity_poly.entity_id
_entity_poly.type
_entity_poly.pdbx_seq_one_letter_code
_entity_poly.pdbx_strand_id
1 'polypeptide(L)'
;MKNFAALLFASALAVPLAASAVAPRWSTLPEGPLPSVVYRGDDLPPEYYKNLGGIPHEFEGKTDNRSYSLWWHNVGLDGWVGKMRGKNRHFNSAYAATSSRWSSALYFAVLTREQEFGWMYQIHATPNMIYLEGSGFAPPFTDEVEYAALGGIRWDQIEAWLRVPKNVTSGDRKTFKSDGTLAKWALLENFTKDFPDLKWVKNPDYNPAYNQYHGSEGQPQLGGRPIKVKGSLQLDIPREFEGKSMEYHAIEFMNKVGGPVGWTGAFPLNFSAPADFSAAEI
;
A
#
# COMPACT_ATOMS: atom_id res chain seq x y z
N MET A 1 -24.45 17.43 47.49
CA MET A 1 -24.69 16.10 46.91
C MET A 1 -25.14 16.28 45.46
N LYS A 2 -24.30 15.81 44.53
CA LYS A 2 -24.53 15.41 43.12
C LYS A 2 -25.52 16.25 42.27
N ASN A 3 -24.99 17.17 41.47
CA ASN A 3 -25.63 17.61 40.23
C ASN A 3 -24.94 16.92 39.04
N PHE A 4 -25.65 16.01 38.39
CA PHE A 4 -25.24 15.40 37.12
C PHE A 4 -25.57 16.36 35.98
N ALA A 5 -24.55 16.86 35.28
CA ALA A 5 -24.72 17.49 33.98
C ALA A 5 -24.68 16.40 32.91
N ALA A 6 -25.82 16.14 32.26
CA ALA A 6 -25.92 15.30 31.08
C ALA A 6 -25.43 16.10 29.87
N LEU A 7 -24.29 15.71 29.30
CA LEU A 7 -23.81 16.24 28.02
C LEU A 7 -24.49 15.45 26.91
N LEU A 8 -25.43 16.09 26.20
CA LEU A 8 -26.02 15.59 24.96
C LEU A 8 -24.97 15.69 23.84
N PHE A 9 -24.42 14.55 23.41
CA PHE A 9 -23.71 14.48 22.15
C PHE A 9 -24.73 14.49 21.01
N ALA A 10 -24.81 15.61 20.29
CA ALA A 10 -25.50 15.68 19.02
C ALA A 10 -24.71 14.84 17.99
N SER A 11 -25.26 13.70 17.61
CA SER A 11 -24.82 12.92 16.47
C SER A 11 -25.12 13.70 15.19
N ALA A 12 -24.11 14.37 14.65
CA ALA A 12 -24.17 14.86 13.28
C ALA A 12 -24.18 13.65 12.35
N LEU A 13 -25.36 13.31 11.84
CA LEU A 13 -25.53 12.42 10.70
C LEU A 13 -24.79 13.03 9.51
N ALA A 14 -23.58 12.54 9.25
CA ALA A 14 -22.88 12.80 8.01
C ALA A 14 -23.67 12.11 6.89
N VAL A 15 -24.49 12.88 6.18
CA VAL A 15 -25.08 12.45 4.92
C VAL A 15 -23.92 12.20 3.96
N PRO A 16 -23.77 11.01 3.37
CA PRO A 16 -22.74 10.81 2.37
C PRO A 16 -23.14 11.64 1.16
N LEU A 17 -22.35 12.68 0.88
CA LEU A 17 -22.45 13.42 -0.37
C LEU A 17 -21.99 12.44 -1.45
N ALA A 18 -22.94 11.81 -2.13
CA ALA A 18 -22.67 10.96 -3.28
C ALA A 18 -22.04 11.83 -4.37
N ALA A 19 -20.71 11.77 -4.48
CA ALA A 19 -20.01 12.22 -5.67
C ALA A 19 -20.35 11.22 -6.78
N SER A 20 -21.35 11.54 -7.61
CA SER A 20 -21.64 10.81 -8.82
C SER A 20 -20.51 11.07 -9.84
N ALA A 21 -19.41 10.34 -9.71
CA ALA A 21 -18.40 10.24 -10.75
C ALA A 21 -18.75 9.04 -11.64
N VAL A 22 -18.88 9.26 -12.95
CA VAL A 22 -19.01 8.18 -13.93
C VAL A 22 -17.70 7.38 -13.88
N ALA A 23 -17.76 6.20 -13.26
CA ALA A 23 -16.63 5.30 -13.14
C ALA A 23 -16.11 4.90 -14.55
N PRO A 24 -14.79 4.93 -14.82
CA PRO A 24 -14.26 4.45 -16.07
C PRO A 24 -14.60 2.96 -16.25
N ARG A 25 -14.79 2.55 -17.51
CA ARG A 25 -15.25 1.20 -17.95
C ARG A 25 -14.37 0.02 -17.50
N TRP A 26 -13.31 0.27 -16.73
CA TRP A 26 -12.34 -0.71 -16.25
C TRP A 26 -12.21 -0.76 -14.72
N SER A 27 -12.91 0.09 -13.97
CA SER A 27 -12.90 0.04 -12.51
C SER A 27 -14.06 -0.82 -12.00
N THR A 28 -13.85 -2.13 -11.90
CA THR A 28 -14.59 -2.89 -10.90
C THR A 28 -13.84 -2.69 -9.60
N LEU A 29 -14.39 -1.91 -8.67
CA LEU A 29 -14.07 -2.13 -7.26
C LEU A 29 -14.15 -3.65 -7.01
N PRO A 30 -13.35 -4.23 -6.11
CA PRO A 30 -13.64 -5.58 -5.63
C PRO A 30 -15.10 -5.56 -5.20
N GLU A 31 -15.95 -6.42 -5.78
CA GLU A 31 -17.33 -6.56 -5.31
C GLU A 31 -17.26 -7.05 -3.86
N GLY A 32 -17.28 -6.12 -2.90
CA GLY A 32 -17.03 -6.42 -1.51
C GLY A 32 -16.69 -5.19 -0.66
N PRO A 33 -16.73 -5.33 0.67
CA PRO A 33 -16.27 -4.28 1.57
C PRO A 33 -14.78 -4.01 1.37
N LEU A 34 -14.36 -2.77 1.64
CA LEU A 34 -12.94 -2.40 1.67
C LEU A 34 -12.20 -3.32 2.67
N PRO A 35 -10.94 -3.71 2.37
CA PRO A 35 -10.23 -4.67 3.20
C PRO A 35 -9.97 -4.08 4.60
N SER A 36 -10.17 -4.87 5.64
CA SER A 36 -9.64 -4.59 6.98
C SER A 36 -8.19 -5.07 7.15
N VAL A 37 -7.72 -5.96 6.27
CA VAL A 37 -6.37 -6.54 6.31
C VAL A 37 -5.75 -6.49 4.92
N VAL A 38 -4.50 -6.07 4.88
CA VAL A 38 -3.63 -6.16 3.71
C VAL A 38 -2.32 -6.87 4.10
N TYR A 39 -1.60 -7.33 3.09
CA TYR A 39 -0.37 -8.10 3.24
C TYR A 39 0.78 -7.42 2.54
N ARG A 40 1.99 -7.58 3.09
CA ARG A 40 3.24 -7.19 2.44
C ARG A 40 4.25 -8.31 2.54
N GLY A 41 4.87 -8.66 1.41
CA GLY A 41 6.04 -9.52 1.39
C GLY A 41 7.32 -8.71 1.34
N ASP A 42 8.30 -9.05 2.16
CA ASP A 42 9.59 -8.37 2.21
C ASP A 42 10.73 -9.33 2.57
N ASP A 43 11.97 -8.90 2.37
CA ASP A 43 13.16 -9.61 2.89
C ASP A 43 13.64 -9.05 4.23
N LEU A 44 13.12 -7.89 4.64
CA LEU A 44 13.46 -7.23 5.90
C LEU A 44 12.69 -7.86 7.08
N PRO A 45 13.37 -8.13 8.21
CA PRO A 45 12.76 -8.75 9.38
C PRO A 45 11.94 -7.76 10.24
N PRO A 46 11.06 -8.25 11.12
CA PRO A 46 10.19 -7.41 11.94
C PRO A 46 10.95 -6.42 12.83
N GLU A 47 12.09 -6.83 13.39
CA GLU A 47 12.95 -6.03 14.25
C GLU A 47 13.45 -4.77 13.53
N TYR A 48 13.71 -4.90 12.23
CA TYR A 48 14.12 -3.79 11.39
C TYR A 48 13.01 -2.74 11.29
N TYR A 49 11.78 -3.16 10.97
CA TYR A 49 10.63 -2.23 10.89
C TYR A 49 10.21 -1.68 12.24
N LYS A 50 10.36 -2.46 13.32
CA LYS A 50 10.15 -1.97 14.68
C LYS A 50 11.07 -0.81 15.01
N ASN A 51 12.36 -0.92 14.66
CA ASN A 51 13.35 0.14 14.91
C ASN A 51 13.09 1.41 14.09
N LEU A 52 12.48 1.29 12.90
CA LEU A 52 12.04 2.43 12.09
C LEU A 52 10.70 3.04 12.54
N GLY A 53 10.01 2.40 13.49
CA GLY A 53 8.65 2.79 13.87
C GLY A 53 7.59 2.39 12.84
N GLY A 54 7.93 1.57 11.85
CA GLY A 54 7.03 1.10 10.81
C GLY A 54 7.72 0.73 9.50
N ILE A 55 6.92 0.45 8.48
CA ILE A 55 7.34 0.26 7.10
C ILE A 55 7.29 1.63 6.41
N PRO A 56 8.44 2.25 6.10
CA PRO A 56 8.44 3.53 5.42
C PRO A 56 7.90 3.39 4.00
N HIS A 57 7.55 4.52 3.41
CA HIS A 57 7.40 4.64 1.96
C HIS A 57 8.67 4.14 1.23
N GLU A 58 8.52 3.80 -0.04
CA GLU A 58 9.61 3.19 -0.80
C GLU A 58 10.60 4.20 -1.38
N PHE A 59 11.89 3.83 -1.32
CA PHE A 59 13.07 4.42 -1.99
C PHE A 59 13.73 5.64 -1.31
N GLU A 60 15.01 5.85 -1.65
CA GLU A 60 15.83 6.94 -1.12
C GLU A 60 15.73 8.22 -1.96
N GLY A 61 15.86 9.38 -1.30
CA GLY A 61 16.06 10.68 -1.95
C GLY A 61 14.99 11.71 -1.60
N LYS A 62 15.07 12.89 -2.21
CA LYS A 62 14.06 13.93 -2.01
C LYS A 62 12.77 13.54 -2.73
N THR A 63 11.64 13.71 -2.06
CA THR A 63 10.34 13.63 -2.72
C THR A 63 10.19 14.80 -3.70
N ASP A 64 9.57 14.53 -4.84
CA ASP A 64 9.14 15.54 -5.80
C ASP A 64 7.65 15.36 -6.11
N ASN A 65 7.11 16.19 -7.00
CA ASN A 65 5.70 16.07 -7.37
C ASN A 65 5.32 14.69 -7.94
N ARG A 66 6.25 13.96 -8.55
CA ARG A 66 5.98 12.60 -9.06
C ARG A 66 5.91 11.60 -7.92
N SER A 67 6.60 11.81 -6.80
CA SER A 67 6.60 10.90 -5.64
C SER A 67 5.20 10.55 -5.15
N TYR A 68 4.26 11.49 -5.30
CA TYR A 68 2.87 11.35 -4.90
C TYR A 68 1.95 10.75 -5.98
N SER A 69 2.49 10.30 -7.12
CA SER A 69 1.74 9.61 -8.17
C SER A 69 1.69 8.10 -7.95
N LEU A 70 0.47 7.56 -7.89
CA LEU A 70 0.20 6.13 -7.82
C LEU A 70 0.68 5.40 -9.09
N TRP A 71 0.61 6.03 -10.27
CA TRP A 71 1.17 5.46 -11.50
C TRP A 71 2.68 5.27 -11.40
N TRP A 72 3.40 6.31 -10.95
CA TRP A 72 4.85 6.24 -10.83
C TRP A 72 5.27 5.26 -9.72
N HIS A 73 4.50 5.17 -8.64
CA HIS A 73 4.65 4.12 -7.62
C HIS A 73 4.58 2.71 -8.23
N ASN A 74 3.48 2.38 -8.92
CA ASN A 74 3.27 1.02 -9.44
C ASN A 74 4.24 0.64 -10.56
N VAL A 75 4.64 1.58 -11.42
CA VAL A 75 5.61 1.29 -12.50
C VAL A 75 7.04 1.18 -11.94
N GLY A 76 7.37 1.94 -10.89
CA GLY A 76 8.68 1.92 -10.23
C GLY A 76 9.87 2.34 -11.11
N LEU A 77 9.62 2.85 -12.32
CA LEU A 77 10.64 3.25 -13.30
C LEU A 77 10.19 4.53 -13.98
N ASP A 78 11.11 5.26 -14.63
CA ASP A 78 10.84 6.38 -15.55
C ASP A 78 10.13 5.92 -16.86
N GLY A 79 9.25 4.91 -16.78
CA GLY A 79 8.48 4.35 -17.87
C GLY A 79 9.24 3.33 -18.71
N TRP A 80 8.65 2.94 -19.85
CA TRP A 80 9.22 2.00 -20.81
C TRP A 80 10.61 2.44 -21.32
N VAL A 81 10.84 3.76 -21.44
CA VAL A 81 12.13 4.33 -21.84
C VAL A 81 13.18 4.19 -20.74
N GLY A 82 12.81 4.36 -19.47
CA GLY A 82 13.69 4.10 -18.32
C GLY A 82 14.13 2.63 -18.27
N LYS A 83 13.17 1.72 -18.45
CA LYS A 83 13.40 0.27 -18.52
C LYS A 83 14.37 -0.11 -19.66
N MET A 84 14.16 0.40 -20.87
CA MET A 84 15.02 0.08 -22.01
C MET A 84 16.43 0.68 -21.92
N ARG A 85 16.59 1.78 -21.20
CA ARG A 85 17.89 2.46 -21.04
C ARG A 85 18.73 1.88 -19.89
N GLY A 86 18.30 0.78 -19.27
CA GLY A 86 18.97 0.21 -18.11
C GLY A 86 19.05 1.17 -16.93
N LYS A 87 18.17 2.18 -16.88
CA LYS A 87 18.14 3.10 -15.74
C LYS A 87 17.47 2.37 -14.58
N ASN A 88 18.15 2.37 -13.44
CA ASN A 88 17.59 1.92 -12.16
C ASN A 88 16.40 2.79 -11.75
N ARG A 89 15.63 2.35 -10.76
CA ARG A 89 14.55 3.14 -10.16
C ARG A 89 15.12 4.44 -9.59
N HIS A 90 15.03 5.54 -10.34
CA HIS A 90 15.41 6.90 -9.89
C HIS A 90 14.16 7.69 -9.48
N PHE A 91 13.34 7.05 -8.65
CA PHE A 91 12.04 7.56 -8.24
C PHE A 91 11.90 7.30 -6.75
N ASN A 92 11.63 8.35 -5.97
CA ASN A 92 11.20 8.21 -4.58
C ASN A 92 9.68 8.19 -4.54
N SER A 93 9.06 7.18 -3.93
CA SER A 93 7.62 7.05 -3.83
C SER A 93 7.13 7.51 -2.47
N ALA A 94 6.04 8.25 -2.39
CA ALA A 94 5.43 8.59 -1.10
C ALA A 94 4.63 7.42 -0.48
N TYR A 95 4.61 6.25 -1.11
CA TYR A 95 3.77 5.11 -0.75
C TYR A 95 4.59 3.89 -0.34
N ALA A 96 4.05 3.09 0.57
CA ALA A 96 4.47 1.71 0.81
C ALA A 96 3.49 0.75 0.13
N ALA A 97 4.00 -0.20 -0.67
CA ALA A 97 3.15 -1.15 -1.37
C ALA A 97 2.63 -2.26 -0.45
N THR A 98 1.33 -2.55 -0.55
CA THR A 98 0.67 -3.71 0.08
C THR A 98 -0.32 -4.34 -0.89
N SER A 99 -0.82 -5.53 -0.56
CA SER A 99 -1.82 -6.23 -1.37
C SER A 99 -2.93 -6.79 -0.50
N SER A 100 -4.18 -6.69 -0.94
CA SER A 100 -5.27 -7.46 -0.30
C SER A 100 -5.27 -8.93 -0.72
N ARG A 101 -4.40 -9.33 -1.65
CA ARG A 101 -4.24 -10.70 -2.14
C ARG A 101 -3.00 -11.35 -1.52
N TRP A 102 -3.22 -12.41 -0.75
CA TRP A 102 -2.15 -13.06 0.01
C TRP A 102 -1.01 -13.58 -0.89
N SER A 103 -1.34 -14.24 -2.00
CA SER A 103 -0.36 -14.78 -2.95
C SER A 103 0.54 -13.70 -3.58
N SER A 104 0.05 -12.47 -3.72
CA SER A 104 0.82 -11.37 -4.28
C SER A 104 1.90 -10.91 -3.29
N ALA A 105 1.56 -10.84 -2.00
CA ALA A 105 2.56 -10.62 -0.96
C ALA A 105 3.56 -11.80 -0.87
N LEU A 106 3.11 -13.06 -0.96
CA LEU A 106 4.01 -14.22 -0.98
C LEU A 106 5.04 -14.12 -2.10
N TYR A 107 4.58 -13.75 -3.30
CA TYR A 107 5.43 -13.57 -4.46
C TYR A 107 6.60 -12.60 -4.16
N PHE A 108 6.34 -11.46 -3.51
CA PHE A 108 7.38 -10.50 -3.14
C PHE A 108 8.24 -10.93 -1.95
N ALA A 109 7.72 -11.77 -1.06
CA ALA A 109 8.50 -12.29 0.06
C ALA A 109 9.59 -13.27 -0.43
N VAL A 110 9.29 -14.17 -1.36
CA VAL A 110 10.19 -15.30 -1.68
C VAL A 110 10.69 -15.39 -3.12
N LEU A 111 10.03 -14.78 -4.10
CA LEU A 111 10.39 -14.92 -5.53
C LEU A 111 11.15 -13.73 -6.12
N THR A 112 11.14 -12.57 -5.45
CA THR A 112 11.89 -11.39 -5.92
C THR A 112 13.21 -11.19 -5.19
N ARG A 113 13.61 -12.15 -4.35
CA ARG A 113 14.74 -12.02 -3.40
C ARG A 113 15.67 -13.24 -3.48
N GLU A 114 16.94 -13.02 -3.15
CA GLU A 114 17.96 -14.06 -3.22
C GLU A 114 17.91 -15.02 -2.02
N GLN A 115 17.50 -14.52 -0.86
CA GLN A 115 17.45 -15.26 0.40
C GLN A 115 16.58 -16.53 0.31
N GLU A 116 16.91 -17.54 1.12
CA GLU A 116 16.17 -18.82 1.24
C GLU A 116 14.84 -18.69 1.99
N PHE A 117 14.51 -17.49 2.45
CA PHE A 117 13.26 -17.16 3.13
C PHE A 117 12.93 -15.68 2.94
N GLY A 118 11.70 -15.32 3.24
CA GLY A 118 11.25 -13.93 3.36
C GLY A 118 10.26 -13.77 4.51
N TRP A 119 9.75 -12.56 4.63
CA TRP A 119 8.79 -12.17 5.66
C TRP A 119 7.47 -11.76 5.02
N MET A 120 6.39 -12.28 5.58
CA MET A 120 5.03 -11.89 5.28
C MET A 120 4.49 -11.09 6.45
N TYR A 121 4.02 -9.87 6.20
CA TYR A 121 3.40 -9.01 7.18
C TYR A 121 1.90 -8.99 6.96
N GLN A 122 1.13 -9.20 8.03
CA GLN A 122 -0.31 -8.97 8.09
C GLN A 122 -0.53 -7.62 8.75
N ILE A 123 -1.23 -6.73 8.06
CA ILE A 123 -1.30 -5.31 8.41
C ILE A 123 -2.77 -4.91 8.45
N HIS A 124 -3.17 -4.26 9.54
CA HIS A 124 -4.51 -3.69 9.62
C HIS A 124 -4.62 -2.50 8.66
N ALA A 125 -5.60 -2.56 7.79
CA ALA A 125 -5.78 -1.54 6.76
C ALA A 125 -6.34 -0.25 7.38
N THR A 126 -5.82 0.88 6.91
CA THR A 126 -6.27 2.21 7.33
C THR A 126 -6.58 3.09 6.14
N PRO A 127 -7.31 4.21 6.32
CA PRO A 127 -7.80 5.01 5.20
C PRO A 127 -6.71 5.66 4.33
N ASN A 128 -5.46 5.73 4.78
CA ASN A 128 -4.34 6.18 3.94
C ASN A 128 -3.88 5.14 2.91
N MET A 129 -4.41 3.92 2.95
CA MET A 129 -4.13 2.85 1.99
C MET A 129 -5.11 2.91 0.83
N ILE A 130 -4.62 3.22 -0.37
CA ILE A 130 -5.44 3.56 -1.53
C ILE A 130 -5.49 2.40 -2.51
N TYR A 131 -6.70 2.00 -2.90
CA TYR A 131 -6.89 1.00 -3.94
C TYR A 131 -6.40 1.50 -5.31
N LEU A 132 -5.38 0.86 -5.85
CA LEU A 132 -4.65 1.38 -7.00
C LEU A 132 -5.44 1.30 -8.31
N GLU A 133 -6.15 0.19 -8.55
CA GLU A 133 -6.96 0.00 -9.77
C GLU A 133 -8.17 0.95 -9.84
N GLY A 134 -8.63 1.46 -8.70
CA GLY A 134 -9.68 2.48 -8.62
C GLY A 134 -9.20 3.91 -8.88
N SER A 135 -7.90 4.12 -9.10
CA SER A 135 -7.28 5.47 -9.06
C SER A 135 -7.13 6.13 -10.43
N GLY A 136 -8.06 5.85 -11.36
CA GLY A 136 -8.13 6.53 -12.66
C GLY A 136 -7.15 6.04 -13.73
N PHE A 137 -6.48 4.90 -13.51
CA PHE A 137 -5.66 4.24 -14.52
C PHE A 137 -5.71 2.71 -14.37
N ALA A 138 -5.40 2.00 -15.45
CA ALA A 138 -5.20 0.55 -15.41
C ALA A 138 -3.73 0.25 -15.07
N PRO A 139 -3.43 -0.33 -13.89
CA PRO A 139 -2.06 -0.68 -13.56
C PRO A 139 -1.52 -1.76 -14.50
N PRO A 140 -0.22 -1.72 -14.84
CA PRO A 140 0.43 -2.81 -15.57
C PRO A 140 0.43 -4.15 -14.83
N PHE A 141 0.22 -4.16 -13.51
CA PHE A 141 0.29 -5.35 -12.66
C PHE A 141 -1.01 -5.59 -11.86
N THR A 142 -2.14 -5.78 -12.55
CA THR A 142 -3.47 -5.97 -11.93
C THR A 142 -3.55 -7.16 -10.95
N ASP A 143 -2.73 -8.19 -11.15
CA ASP A 143 -2.65 -9.35 -10.26
C ASP A 143 -2.27 -9.00 -8.81
N GLU A 144 -1.64 -7.84 -8.60
CA GLU A 144 -1.13 -7.40 -7.30
C GLU A 144 -2.24 -6.92 -6.37
N VAL A 145 -3.41 -6.51 -6.88
CA VAL A 145 -4.55 -6.01 -6.09
C VAL A 145 -4.06 -5.04 -5.01
N GLU A 146 -3.30 -4.04 -5.47
CA GLU A 146 -2.46 -3.22 -4.62
C GLU A 146 -3.26 -2.18 -3.84
N TYR A 147 -2.91 -2.04 -2.55
CA TYR A 147 -3.30 -0.92 -1.71
C TYR A 147 -2.04 -0.15 -1.32
N ALA A 148 -1.88 1.05 -1.87
CA ALA A 148 -0.70 1.88 -1.66
C ALA A 148 -0.86 2.74 -0.41
N ALA A 149 -0.04 2.52 0.61
CA ALA A 149 -0.11 3.24 1.89
C ALA A 149 0.64 4.57 1.80
N LEU A 150 -0.09 5.67 1.61
CA LEU A 150 0.50 7.00 1.54
C LEU A 150 1.10 7.40 2.90
N GLY A 151 2.39 7.75 2.92
CA GLY A 151 3.13 8.06 4.14
C GLY A 151 3.70 6.84 4.88
N GLY A 152 3.57 5.64 4.31
CA GLY A 152 4.00 4.39 4.92
C GLY A 152 2.99 3.80 5.91
N ILE A 153 3.47 2.85 6.71
CA ILE A 153 2.66 2.01 7.60
C ILE A 153 3.34 1.98 8.96
N ARG A 154 2.65 2.42 10.01
CA ARG A 154 3.22 2.44 11.35
C ARG A 154 3.40 1.03 11.92
N TRP A 155 4.38 0.86 12.80
CA TRP A 155 4.65 -0.41 13.47
C TRP A 155 3.42 -0.95 14.23
N ASP A 156 2.68 -0.07 14.90
CA ASP A 156 1.48 -0.40 15.65
C ASP A 156 0.27 -0.79 14.78
N GLN A 157 0.36 -0.65 13.44
CA GLN A 157 -0.63 -1.18 12.48
C GLN A 157 -0.38 -2.63 12.07
N ILE A 158 0.84 -3.14 12.26
CA ILE A 158 1.20 -4.52 11.90
C ILE A 158 0.59 -5.46 12.94
N GLU A 159 -0.29 -6.36 12.51
CA GLU A 159 -0.98 -7.30 13.39
C GLU A 159 -0.09 -8.52 13.72
N ALA A 160 0.61 -9.02 12.72
CA ALA A 160 1.44 -10.20 12.82
C ALA A 160 2.43 -10.30 11.66
N TRP A 161 3.42 -11.17 11.82
CA TRP A 161 4.33 -11.56 10.74
C TRP A 161 4.55 -13.07 10.69
N LEU A 162 4.95 -13.55 9.53
CA LEU A 162 5.26 -14.95 9.26
C LEU A 162 6.58 -15.01 8.48
N ARG A 163 7.53 -15.82 8.97
CA ARG A 163 8.73 -16.17 8.20
C ARG A 163 8.39 -17.30 7.24
N VAL A 164 8.57 -17.06 5.94
CA VAL A 164 8.17 -18.00 4.88
C VAL A 164 9.42 -18.55 4.17
N PRO A 165 9.68 -19.87 4.25
CA PRO A 165 10.74 -20.51 3.47
C PRO A 165 10.47 -20.41 1.97
N LYS A 166 11.51 -20.24 1.15
CA LYS A 166 11.38 -20.10 -0.31
C LYS A 166 10.85 -21.37 -0.99
N ASN A 167 11.17 -22.53 -0.41
CA ASN A 167 10.73 -23.84 -0.91
C ASN A 167 9.22 -24.11 -0.76
N VAL A 168 8.43 -23.22 -0.14
CA VAL A 168 6.96 -23.28 -0.23
C VAL A 168 6.47 -23.01 -1.66
N THR A 169 7.31 -22.36 -2.47
CA THR A 169 7.11 -22.19 -3.91
C THR A 169 8.12 -23.06 -4.66
N SER A 170 7.66 -23.81 -5.66
CA SER A 170 8.51 -24.76 -6.41
C SER A 170 8.99 -24.23 -7.75
N GLY A 171 8.80 -22.94 -8.04
CA GLY A 171 8.99 -22.37 -9.38
C GLY A 171 9.50 -20.93 -9.37
N ASP A 172 9.92 -20.48 -10.55
CA ASP A 172 10.30 -19.10 -10.77
C ASP A 172 9.07 -18.16 -10.88
N ARG A 173 9.35 -16.86 -11.04
CA ARG A 173 8.34 -15.81 -11.24
C ARG A 173 7.32 -16.15 -12.34
N LYS A 174 7.75 -16.79 -13.43
CA LYS A 174 6.88 -17.07 -14.58
C LYS A 174 5.93 -18.22 -14.23
N THR A 175 6.47 -19.28 -13.64
CA THR A 175 5.71 -20.46 -13.24
C THR A 175 4.64 -20.12 -12.20
N PHE A 176 4.97 -19.32 -11.18
CA PHE A 176 4.04 -18.91 -10.12
C PHE A 176 2.75 -18.25 -10.62
N LYS A 177 2.83 -17.52 -11.75
CA LYS A 177 1.67 -16.89 -12.37
C LYS A 177 0.89 -17.86 -13.27
N SER A 178 1.58 -18.77 -13.96
CA SER A 178 0.97 -19.64 -14.97
C SER A 178 0.42 -20.96 -14.43
N ASP A 179 0.89 -21.44 -13.29
CA ASP A 179 0.49 -22.75 -12.71
C ASP A 179 -0.76 -22.67 -11.82
N GLY A 180 -1.37 -21.49 -11.70
CA GLY A 180 -2.53 -21.26 -10.86
C GLY A 180 -2.23 -20.99 -9.39
N THR A 181 -0.96 -20.95 -8.96
CA THR A 181 -0.57 -20.67 -7.56
C THR A 181 -1.13 -19.33 -7.07
N LEU A 182 -1.09 -18.30 -7.92
CA LEU A 182 -1.69 -17.00 -7.63
C LEU A 182 -3.20 -17.09 -7.29
N ALA A 183 -3.96 -17.97 -7.95
CA ALA A 183 -5.37 -18.18 -7.65
C ALA A 183 -5.57 -19.08 -6.44
N LYS A 184 -4.81 -20.18 -6.36
CA LYS A 184 -4.86 -21.17 -5.29
C LYS A 184 -4.69 -20.53 -3.92
N TRP A 185 -3.67 -19.69 -3.76
CA TRP A 185 -3.34 -19.02 -2.50
C TRP A 185 -3.71 -17.54 -2.49
N ALA A 186 -4.74 -17.13 -3.23
CA ALA A 186 -5.22 -15.75 -3.20
C ALA A 186 -5.65 -15.31 -1.78
N LEU A 187 -6.18 -16.26 -1.00
CA LEU A 187 -6.62 -16.09 0.39
C LEU A 187 -5.67 -16.83 1.36
N LEU A 188 -5.45 -16.24 2.54
CA LEU A 188 -4.59 -16.79 3.58
C LEU A 188 -5.01 -18.22 3.99
N GLU A 189 -6.32 -18.46 4.13
CA GLU A 189 -6.86 -19.73 4.59
C GLU A 189 -6.47 -20.89 3.68
N ASN A 190 -6.33 -20.64 2.38
CA ASN A 190 -5.90 -21.66 1.43
C ASN A 190 -4.42 -21.99 1.58
N PHE A 191 -3.58 -20.99 1.83
CA PHE A 191 -2.17 -21.22 2.12
C PHE A 191 -1.98 -21.96 3.45
N THR A 192 -2.70 -21.58 4.50
CA THR A 192 -2.60 -22.21 5.82
C THR A 192 -3.03 -23.68 5.80
N LYS A 193 -3.97 -24.08 4.92
CA LYS A 193 -4.33 -25.50 4.73
C LYS A 193 -3.16 -26.33 4.20
N ASP A 194 -2.38 -25.78 3.28
CA ASP A 194 -1.23 -26.47 2.68
C ASP A 194 0.01 -26.45 3.59
N PHE A 195 0.14 -25.40 4.41
CA PHE A 195 1.28 -25.20 5.31
C PHE A 195 0.84 -24.91 6.76
N PRO A 196 0.18 -25.86 7.45
CA PRO A 196 -0.39 -25.64 8.78
C PRO A 196 0.68 -25.41 9.87
N ASP A 197 1.92 -25.82 9.61
CA ASP A 197 3.04 -25.69 10.56
C ASP A 197 3.67 -24.29 10.55
N LEU A 198 3.40 -23.48 9.53
CA LEU A 198 3.84 -22.09 9.47
C LEU A 198 2.99 -21.23 10.41
N LYS A 199 3.61 -20.70 11.47
CA LYS A 199 2.93 -19.95 12.52
C LYS A 199 3.20 -18.45 12.42
N TRP A 200 2.12 -17.69 12.44
CA TRP A 200 2.16 -16.24 12.62
C TRP A 200 2.62 -15.89 14.03
N VAL A 201 3.55 -14.95 14.12
CA VAL A 201 3.93 -14.29 15.36
C VAL A 201 3.11 -13.01 15.47
N LYS A 202 2.28 -12.92 16.52
CA LYS A 202 1.47 -11.72 16.77
C LYS A 202 2.36 -10.58 17.23
N ASN A 203 2.09 -9.38 16.72
CA ASN A 203 2.77 -8.18 17.20
C ASN A 203 2.19 -7.78 18.57
N PRO A 204 2.99 -7.81 19.66
CA PRO A 204 2.52 -7.38 20.97
C PRO A 204 2.23 -5.86 21.02
N ASP A 205 2.78 -5.09 20.08
CA ASP A 205 2.63 -3.63 20.01
C ASP A 205 1.47 -3.21 19.09
N TYR A 206 0.71 -4.16 18.53
CA TYR A 206 -0.45 -3.85 17.70
C TYR A 206 -1.48 -3.03 18.48
N ASN A 207 -1.96 -1.93 17.87
CA ASN A 207 -2.94 -1.05 18.48
C ASN A 207 -4.36 -1.43 18.04
N PRO A 208 -5.21 -1.98 18.93
CA PRO A 208 -6.57 -2.39 18.58
C PRO A 208 -7.51 -1.22 18.24
N ALA A 209 -7.09 0.03 18.43
CA ALA A 209 -7.82 1.19 17.91
C ALA A 209 -7.96 1.16 16.38
N TYR A 210 -7.09 0.40 15.69
CA TYR A 210 -7.16 0.24 14.25
C TYR A 210 -8.37 -0.56 13.78
N ASN A 211 -8.91 -1.49 14.60
CA ASN A 211 -9.98 -2.43 14.25
C ASN A 211 -11.26 -1.83 13.64
N GLN A 212 -11.46 -0.52 13.78
CA GLN A 212 -12.61 0.20 13.24
C GLN A 212 -12.39 0.69 11.80
N TYR A 213 -11.19 0.55 11.26
CA TYR A 213 -10.80 1.11 9.98
C TYR A 213 -10.71 0.05 8.88
N HIS A 214 -10.69 0.55 7.66
CA HIS A 214 -10.49 -0.21 6.44
C HIS A 214 -9.59 0.60 5.51
N GLY A 215 -9.11 -0.05 4.44
CA GLY A 215 -8.52 0.65 3.31
C GLY A 215 -9.49 1.65 2.67
N SER A 216 -8.99 2.46 1.75
CA SER A 216 -9.79 3.44 1.01
C SER A 216 -10.03 3.01 -0.43
N GLU A 217 -11.11 3.53 -1.01
CA GLU A 217 -11.32 3.49 -2.46
C GLU A 217 -10.20 4.21 -3.21
N GLY A 218 -10.17 4.02 -4.52
CA GLY A 218 -9.20 4.69 -5.38
C GLY A 218 -9.28 6.21 -5.32
N GLN A 219 -8.14 6.86 -5.58
CA GLN A 219 -8.00 8.32 -5.53
C GLN A 219 -7.55 8.82 -6.92
N PRO A 220 -8.47 9.11 -7.86
CA PRO A 220 -8.14 9.54 -9.22
C PRO A 220 -7.26 10.80 -9.29
N GLN A 221 -7.38 11.70 -8.32
CA GLN A 221 -6.52 12.88 -8.18
C GLN A 221 -5.06 12.54 -7.86
N LEU A 222 -4.79 11.32 -7.37
CA LEU A 222 -3.46 10.77 -7.11
C LEU A 222 -2.99 9.79 -8.19
N GLY A 223 -3.80 9.54 -9.23
CA GLY A 223 -3.47 8.60 -10.32
C GLY A 223 -2.18 8.97 -11.05
N GLY A 224 -2.08 10.22 -11.50
CA GLY A 224 -0.82 10.83 -11.96
C GLY A 224 -0.13 10.11 -13.12
N ARG A 225 -0.89 9.48 -14.01
CA ARG A 225 -0.35 8.79 -15.20
C ARG A 225 0.06 9.81 -16.26
N PRO A 226 1.29 9.77 -16.80
CA PRO A 226 1.71 10.71 -17.83
C PRO A 226 1.05 10.41 -19.19
N ILE A 227 0.48 11.42 -19.84
CA ILE A 227 -0.11 11.39 -21.18
C ILE A 227 0.47 12.48 -22.07
N LYS A 228 0.49 12.26 -23.39
CA LYS A 228 0.88 13.28 -24.37
C LYS A 228 -0.37 13.98 -24.90
N VAL A 229 -0.44 15.30 -24.70
CA VAL A 229 -1.51 16.15 -25.23
C VAL A 229 -0.86 17.24 -26.09
N LYS A 230 -1.15 17.21 -27.40
CA LYS A 230 -0.59 18.17 -28.38
C LYS A 230 0.95 18.32 -28.32
N GLY A 231 1.65 17.21 -28.03
CA GLY A 231 3.11 17.17 -27.94
C GLY A 231 3.68 17.51 -26.55
N SER A 232 2.87 17.99 -25.61
CA SER A 232 3.28 18.26 -24.23
C SER A 232 2.92 17.09 -23.32
N LEU A 233 3.80 16.80 -22.35
CA LEU A 233 3.51 15.82 -21.29
C LEU A 233 2.59 16.45 -20.25
N GLN A 234 1.47 15.79 -19.97
CA GLN A 234 0.50 16.17 -18.94
C GLN A 234 0.20 14.95 -18.06
N LEU A 235 -0.43 15.17 -16.91
CA LEU A 235 -0.94 14.08 -16.07
C LEU A 235 -2.40 13.82 -16.43
N ASP A 236 -2.74 12.53 -16.56
CA ASP A 236 -4.08 12.02 -16.74
C ASP A 236 -4.77 11.99 -15.37
N ILE A 237 -5.36 13.13 -15.01
CA ILE A 237 -6.15 13.32 -13.80
C ILE A 237 -7.48 14.00 -14.18
N PRO A 238 -8.57 13.79 -13.42
CA PRO A 238 -9.83 14.46 -13.70
C PRO A 238 -9.69 16.00 -13.70
N ARG A 239 -10.46 16.67 -14.56
CA ARG A 239 -10.32 18.11 -14.84
C ARG A 239 -10.46 18.97 -13.58
N GLU A 240 -11.34 18.57 -12.67
CA GLU A 240 -11.57 19.25 -11.39
C GLU A 240 -10.34 19.27 -10.46
N PHE A 241 -9.35 18.41 -10.71
CA PHE A 241 -8.09 18.34 -9.97
C PHE A 241 -6.91 18.97 -10.73
N GLU A 242 -7.13 19.47 -11.95
CA GLU A 242 -6.09 20.16 -12.73
C GLU A 242 -5.65 21.47 -12.04
N GLY A 243 -4.41 21.90 -12.34
CA GLY A 243 -3.85 23.15 -11.81
C GLY A 243 -3.29 23.08 -10.39
N LYS A 244 -3.34 21.90 -9.75
CA LYS A 244 -2.69 21.62 -8.46
C LYS A 244 -1.58 20.57 -8.63
N SER A 245 -0.62 20.58 -7.70
CA SER A 245 0.41 19.55 -7.63
C SER A 245 -0.17 18.25 -7.06
N MET A 246 0.44 17.11 -7.39
CA MET A 246 0.13 15.82 -6.77
C MET A 246 0.43 15.85 -5.27
N GLU A 247 1.48 16.57 -4.87
CA GLU A 247 1.78 16.80 -3.45
C GLU A 247 0.63 17.51 -2.74
N TYR A 248 0.03 18.52 -3.38
CA TYR A 248 -1.15 19.20 -2.82
C TYR A 248 -2.31 18.22 -2.65
N HIS A 249 -2.59 17.39 -3.66
CA HIS A 249 -3.64 16.37 -3.57
C HIS A 249 -3.37 15.32 -2.50
N ALA A 250 -2.11 14.94 -2.30
CA ALA A 250 -1.71 14.00 -1.25
C ALA A 250 -1.90 14.60 0.14
N ILE A 251 -1.53 15.86 0.34
CA ILE A 251 -1.75 16.61 1.58
C ILE A 251 -3.25 16.74 1.87
N GLU A 252 -4.06 17.12 0.88
CA GLU A 252 -5.51 17.24 1.05
C GLU A 252 -6.17 15.91 1.41
N PHE A 253 -5.74 14.83 0.77
CA PHE A 253 -6.18 13.49 1.10
C PHE A 253 -5.81 13.12 2.55
N MET A 254 -4.55 13.33 2.96
CA MET A 254 -4.11 13.04 4.32
C MET A 254 -4.76 13.93 5.38
N ASN A 255 -5.06 15.19 5.06
CA ASN A 255 -5.86 16.07 5.93
C ASN A 255 -7.24 15.47 6.21
N LYS A 256 -7.82 14.77 5.24
CA LYS A 256 -9.14 14.13 5.39
C LYS A 256 -9.06 12.80 6.14
N VAL A 257 -8.03 11.99 5.89
CA VAL A 257 -8.04 10.56 6.29
C VAL A 257 -6.86 10.10 7.13
N GLY A 258 -5.83 10.94 7.30
CA GLY A 258 -4.55 10.55 7.89
C GLY A 258 -4.53 10.54 9.43
N GLY A 259 -5.57 11.04 10.09
CA GLY A 259 -5.65 11.11 11.56
C GLY A 259 -5.30 9.79 12.28
N PRO A 260 -5.86 8.63 11.88
CA PRO A 260 -5.55 7.33 12.48
C PRO A 260 -4.07 6.93 12.41
N VAL A 261 -3.37 7.38 11.38
CA VAL A 261 -1.94 7.09 11.19
C VAL A 261 -1.04 8.22 11.70
N GLY A 262 -1.58 9.11 12.54
CA GLY A 262 -0.79 10.16 13.19
C GLY A 262 -0.46 11.35 12.29
N TRP A 263 -1.23 11.59 11.23
CA TRP A 263 -1.11 12.80 10.43
C TRP A 263 -1.45 14.06 11.24
N THR A 264 -0.52 15.00 11.30
CA THR A 264 -0.70 16.32 11.93
C THR A 264 -0.31 17.48 11.01
N GLY A 265 -0.43 17.27 9.70
CA GLY A 265 0.10 18.19 8.66
C GLY A 265 1.49 17.80 8.15
N ALA A 266 2.07 16.73 8.67
CA ALA A 266 3.30 16.11 8.18
C ALA A 266 3.16 14.58 8.22
N PHE A 267 3.93 13.91 7.36
CA PHE A 267 3.87 12.45 7.26
C PHE A 267 4.49 11.79 8.49
N PRO A 268 3.85 10.74 9.03
CA PRO A 268 4.20 10.16 10.32
C PRO A 268 5.53 9.41 10.29
N LEU A 269 5.91 8.86 9.12
CA LEU A 269 7.21 8.24 8.90
C LEU A 269 8.07 9.15 8.04
N ASN A 270 9.36 9.20 8.36
CA ASN A 270 10.32 10.08 7.70
C ASN A 270 10.52 9.68 6.23
N PHE A 271 10.36 10.62 5.29
CA PHE A 271 10.64 10.43 3.87
C PHE A 271 12.11 10.17 3.50
N SER A 272 13.00 10.33 4.47
CA SER A 272 14.44 10.16 4.31
C SER A 272 14.99 8.98 5.12
N ALA A 273 14.13 8.14 5.71
CA ALA A 273 14.58 6.97 6.46
C ALA A 273 15.40 6.06 5.51
N PRO A 274 16.72 5.90 5.73
CA PRO A 274 17.55 5.03 4.91
C PRO A 274 17.16 3.58 5.17
N ALA A 275 17.35 2.74 4.15
CA ALA A 275 17.43 1.33 4.44
C ALA A 275 18.84 0.96 4.91
N ASP A 276 19.06 0.91 6.22
CA ASP A 276 20.31 0.38 6.76
C ASP A 276 20.30 -1.14 6.67
N PHE A 277 20.72 -1.66 5.51
CA PHE A 277 20.86 -3.09 5.26
C PHE A 277 22.06 -3.72 5.98
N SER A 278 22.86 -2.96 6.74
CA SER A 278 24.04 -3.48 7.43
C SER A 278 23.74 -4.15 8.78
N ALA A 279 22.50 -4.05 9.27
CA ALA A 279 22.11 -4.56 10.59
C ALA A 279 21.58 -6.02 10.59
N ALA A 280 21.62 -6.74 9.47
CA ALA A 280 21.01 -8.07 9.32
C ALA A 280 22.00 -9.24 9.16
N GLU A 281 23.23 -9.13 9.71
CA GLU A 281 24.08 -10.30 9.93
C GLU A 281 23.80 -10.91 11.32
N ILE A 282 22.94 -11.94 11.35
CA ILE A 282 23.03 -13.08 12.28
C ILE A 282 22.68 -14.35 11.50
#